data_AF-A0A519GVC4-F1
#
_entry.id   AF-A0A519GVC4-F1
#
_cell.length_a   1.000
_cell.length_b   1.000
_cell.length_c   1.000
_cell.angle_alpha   90.00
_cell.angle_beta   90.00
_cell.angle_gamma   90.00
#
_symmetry.space_group_name_H-M   'P 1'
#
loop_
_entity.id
_entity.type
_entity.pdbx_description
1 polymer ?
#
loop_
_entity_poly.entity_id
_entity_poly.type
_entity_poly.pdbx_seq_one_letter_code
_entity_poly.pdbx_strand_id
1 'polypeptide(L)'
;PFSLSSTVIGLLFSVYLIGSYSARAAGGLVDRLGARRVVLVSIGLMLIGVAALATPWLAGVVLGLALLTGGFFAAHAVASGQVGQRAKGAKAQAAALYLCAYYLGSGVLGYAGGALWEHLGWLALLAGVACCMLIVAVCVRRW
;
A
#
# COMPACT_ATOMS: atom_id res chain seq x y z
N PRO A 1 14.59 -9.11 -17.34
CA PRO A 1 15.50 -7.93 -17.37
C PRO A 1 16.73 -8.06 -16.47
N PHE A 2 16.61 -8.52 -15.21
CA PHE A 2 17.72 -8.45 -14.24
C PHE A 2 18.50 -9.74 -14.01
N SER A 3 18.12 -10.86 -14.67
CA SER A 3 18.78 -12.17 -14.57
C SER A 3 19.20 -12.58 -13.16
N LEU A 4 18.35 -12.28 -12.16
CA LEU A 4 18.61 -12.54 -10.76
C LEU A 4 18.37 -14.01 -10.42
N SER A 5 19.15 -14.55 -9.49
CA SER A 5 18.85 -15.87 -8.91
C SER A 5 17.57 -15.81 -8.08
N SER A 6 16.88 -16.94 -7.98
CA SER A 6 15.68 -17.11 -7.14
C SER A 6 15.95 -16.75 -5.67
N THR A 7 17.17 -16.98 -5.17
CA THR A 7 17.60 -16.56 -3.83
C THR A 7 17.56 -15.04 -3.66
N VAL A 8 18.09 -14.28 -4.62
CA VAL A 8 18.11 -12.81 -4.55
C VAL A 8 16.70 -12.24 -4.66
N ILE A 9 15.84 -12.84 -5.50
CA ILE A 9 14.42 -12.47 -5.57
C ILE A 9 13.74 -12.73 -4.21
N GLY A 10 14.03 -13.87 -3.57
CA GLY A 10 13.56 -14.18 -2.22
C GLY A 10 14.01 -13.15 -1.18
N LEU A 11 15.26 -12.67 -1.26
CA LEU A 11 15.79 -11.65 -0.36
C LEU A 11 15.06 -10.31 -0.47
N LEU A 12 14.41 -10.01 -1.59
CA LEU A 12 13.59 -8.80 -1.73
C LEU A 12 12.42 -8.77 -0.72
N PHE A 13 11.92 -9.92 -0.29
CA PHE A 13 10.88 -9.99 0.74
C PHE A 13 11.36 -9.51 2.11
N SER A 14 12.66 -9.41 2.35
CA SER A 14 13.22 -8.81 3.57
C SER A 14 12.75 -7.37 3.77
N VAL A 15 12.37 -6.69 2.68
CA VAL A 15 11.75 -5.36 2.71
C VAL A 15 10.46 -5.32 3.55
N TYR A 16 9.78 -6.44 3.75
CA TYR A 16 8.58 -6.50 4.61
C TYR A 16 8.88 -6.14 6.07
N LEU A 17 10.13 -6.28 6.52
CA LEU A 17 10.55 -5.80 7.85
C LEU A 17 10.36 -4.28 7.99
N ILE A 18 10.54 -3.52 6.91
CA ILE A 18 10.28 -2.08 6.87
C ILE A 18 8.80 -1.80 7.11
N GLY A 19 7.92 -2.65 6.58
CA GLY A 19 6.47 -2.54 6.76
C GLY A 19 6.07 -2.57 8.24
N SER A 20 6.57 -3.54 9.01
CA SER A 20 6.28 -3.66 10.44
C SER A 20 6.71 -2.42 11.26
N TYR A 21 7.90 -1.89 10.98
CA TYR A 21 8.36 -0.65 11.62
C TYR A 21 7.50 0.55 11.21
N SER A 22 7.15 0.64 9.93
CA SER A 22 6.33 1.73 9.38
C SER A 22 4.94 1.76 10.01
N ALA A 23 4.30 0.61 10.20
CA ALA A 23 3.00 0.52 10.88
C ALA A 23 3.04 1.07 12.32
N ARG A 24 4.08 0.72 13.08
CA ARG A 24 4.28 1.24 14.44
C ARG A 24 4.52 2.75 14.44
N ALA A 25 5.40 3.23 13.56
CA ALA A 25 5.70 4.66 13.42
C ALA A 25 4.44 5.46 13.04
N ALA A 26 3.65 4.95 12.08
CA ALA A 26 2.42 5.59 11.63
C ALA A 26 1.42 5.80 12.78
N GLY A 27 1.27 4.83 13.69
CA GLY A 27 0.43 4.98 14.88
C GLY A 27 0.81 6.21 15.72
N GLY A 28 2.10 6.39 16.03
CA GLY A 28 2.57 7.58 16.77
C GLY A 28 2.46 8.89 15.99
N LEU A 29 2.57 8.84 14.65
CA LEU A 29 2.35 10.02 13.81
C LEU A 29 0.88 10.45 13.75
N VAL A 30 -0.08 9.52 13.90
CA VAL A 30 -1.52 9.85 13.91
C VAL A 30 -1.85 10.76 15.07
N ASP A 31 -1.30 10.50 16.26
CA ASP A 31 -1.55 11.32 17.45
C ASP A 31 -1.06 12.77 17.27
N ARG A 32 -0.01 12.98 16.46
CA ARG A 32 0.60 14.30 16.22
C ARG A 32 0.05 15.03 15.00
N LEU A 33 -0.19 14.33 13.89
CA LEU A 33 -0.50 14.91 12.58
C LEU A 33 -1.95 14.68 12.15
N GLY A 34 -2.66 13.75 12.80
CA GLY A 34 -3.99 13.30 12.45
C GLY A 34 -3.98 12.22 11.36
N ALA A 35 -4.94 11.30 11.44
CA ALA A 35 -5.04 10.12 10.58
C ALA A 35 -5.06 10.46 9.08
N ARG A 36 -5.80 11.50 8.70
CA ARG A 36 -5.91 11.96 7.31
C ARG A 36 -4.55 12.34 6.71
N ARG A 37 -3.74 13.12 7.43
CA ARG A 37 -2.43 13.56 6.92
C ARG A 37 -1.47 12.39 6.78
N VAL A 38 -1.45 11.49 7.76
CA VAL A 38 -0.60 10.29 7.73
C VAL A 38 -0.94 9.42 6.51
N VAL A 39 -2.22 9.16 6.25
CA VAL A 39 -2.64 8.38 5.07
C VAL A 39 -2.25 9.07 3.75
N LEU A 40 -2.42 10.40 3.65
CA LEU A 40 -2.01 11.14 2.44
C LEU A 40 -0.50 11.09 2.21
N VAL A 41 0.32 11.20 3.27
CA VAL A 41 1.78 11.06 3.19
C VAL A 41 2.15 9.64 2.76
N SER A 42 1.53 8.63 3.36
CA SER A 42 1.73 7.23 2.96
C SER A 42 1.39 6.98 1.50
N ILE A 43 0.31 7.57 0.98
CA ILE A 43 -0.04 7.50 -0.44
C ILE A 43 1.02 8.18 -1.30
N GLY A 44 1.53 9.35 -0.90
CA GLY A 44 2.63 10.02 -1.58
C GLY A 44 3.88 9.13 -1.66
N LEU A 45 4.26 8.47 -0.56
CA LEU A 45 5.37 7.52 -0.54
C LEU A 45 5.13 6.33 -1.48
N MET A 46 3.93 5.76 -1.49
CA MET A 46 3.59 4.66 -2.39
C MET A 46 3.66 5.10 -3.86
N LEU A 47 3.19 6.31 -4.21
CA LEU A 47 3.28 6.84 -5.58
C LEU A 47 4.73 7.05 -6.02
N ILE A 48 5.60 7.54 -5.14
CA ILE A 48 7.05 7.60 -5.41
C ILE A 48 7.62 6.20 -5.62
N GLY A 49 7.19 5.22 -4.82
CA GLY A 49 7.56 3.82 -4.99
C GLY A 49 7.15 3.23 -6.34
N VAL A 50 5.93 3.52 -6.80
CA VAL A 50 5.44 3.15 -8.13
C VAL A 50 6.29 3.77 -9.24
N ALA A 51 6.64 5.05 -9.13
CA ALA A 51 7.53 5.70 -10.09
C ALA A 51 8.93 5.05 -10.12
N ALA A 52 9.47 4.66 -8.96
CA ALA A 52 10.75 3.96 -8.86
C ALA A 52 10.70 2.56 -9.50
N LEU A 53 9.57 1.84 -9.37
CA LEU A 53 9.33 0.54 -10.01
C LEU A 53 9.24 0.61 -11.53
N ALA A 54 8.92 1.79 -12.10
CA ALA A 54 8.89 2.00 -13.55
C ALA A 54 10.31 2.15 -14.15
N THR A 55 11.33 2.27 -13.31
CA THR A 55 12.71 2.47 -13.77
C THR A 55 13.40 1.16 -14.17
N PRO A 56 14.37 1.18 -15.10
CA PRO A 56 15.10 -0.02 -15.50
C PRO A 56 16.22 -0.41 -14.51
N TRP A 57 16.34 0.27 -13.36
CA TRP A 57 17.45 0.08 -12.42
C TRP A 57 17.03 -0.83 -11.27
N LEU A 58 17.84 -1.86 -10.97
CA LEU A 58 17.56 -2.78 -9.87
C LEU A 58 17.42 -2.05 -8.52
N ALA A 59 18.29 -1.08 -8.26
CA ALA A 59 18.22 -0.25 -7.06
C ALA A 59 16.89 0.53 -6.99
N GLY A 60 16.37 1.00 -8.13
CA GLY A 60 15.06 1.63 -8.23
C GLY A 60 13.92 0.66 -7.90
N VAL A 61 14.01 -0.59 -8.36
CA VAL A 61 13.03 -1.64 -8.01
C VAL A 61 13.04 -1.93 -6.51
N VAL A 62 14.22 -2.10 -5.90
CA VAL A 62 14.35 -2.35 -4.45
C VAL A 62 13.80 -1.19 -3.64
N LEU A 63 14.18 0.05 -3.99
CA LEU A 63 13.66 1.26 -3.34
C LEU A 63 12.14 1.36 -3.52
N GLY A 64 11.65 1.09 -4.73
CA GLY A 64 10.24 1.11 -5.07
C GLY A 64 9.43 0.13 -4.23
N LEU A 65 9.89 -1.12 -4.11
CA LEU A 65 9.30 -2.11 -3.22
C LEU A 65 9.30 -1.64 -1.76
N ALA A 66 10.39 -1.05 -1.28
CA ALA A 66 10.48 -0.54 0.10
C ALA A 66 9.49 0.58 0.39
N LEU A 67 9.40 1.56 -0.50
CA LEU A 67 8.46 2.68 -0.36
C LEU A 67 7.01 2.21 -0.46
N LEU A 68 6.71 1.32 -1.41
CA LEU A 68 5.37 0.76 -1.59
C LEU A 68 4.94 -0.03 -0.34
N THR A 69 5.83 -0.88 0.17
CA THR A 69 5.56 -1.74 1.34
C THR A 69 5.40 -0.90 2.61
N GLY A 70 6.34 0.03 2.87
CA GLY A 70 6.27 0.92 4.02
C GLY A 70 5.02 1.79 3.99
N GLY A 71 4.76 2.45 2.87
CA GLY A 71 3.58 3.30 2.70
C GLY A 71 2.27 2.53 2.86
N PHE A 72 2.18 1.31 2.29
CA PHE A 72 1.00 0.46 2.43
C PHE A 72 0.76 0.04 3.90
N PHE A 73 1.79 -0.45 4.60
CA PHE A 73 1.66 -0.85 6.00
C PHE A 73 1.26 0.33 6.89
N ALA A 74 1.86 1.51 6.69
CA ALA A 74 1.46 2.72 7.39
C ALA A 74 0.00 3.10 7.12
N ALA A 75 -0.40 3.17 5.84
CA ALA A 75 -1.78 3.52 5.48
C ALA A 75 -2.80 2.50 6.02
N HIS A 76 -2.50 1.20 5.90
CA HIS A 76 -3.35 0.12 6.37
C HIS A 76 -3.51 0.12 7.89
N ALA A 77 -2.41 0.31 8.64
CA ALA A 77 -2.45 0.40 10.10
C ALA A 77 -3.33 1.57 10.57
N VAL A 78 -3.20 2.74 9.93
CA VAL A 78 -4.03 3.90 10.26
C VAL A 78 -5.48 3.67 9.87
N ALA A 79 -5.77 3.16 8.68
CA ALA A 79 -7.14 2.89 8.24
C ALA A 79 -7.85 1.88 9.15
N SER A 80 -7.19 0.76 9.46
CA SER A 80 -7.70 -0.27 10.38
C SER A 80 -7.94 0.31 11.79
N GLY A 81 -7.00 1.09 12.31
CA GLY A 81 -7.16 1.76 13.61
C GLY A 81 -8.33 2.75 13.63
N GLN A 82 -8.54 3.51 12.55
CA GLN A 82 -9.64 4.48 12.44
C GLN A 82 -11.02 3.80 12.40
N VAL A 83 -11.14 2.60 11.83
CA VAL A 83 -12.40 1.84 11.85
C VAL A 83 -12.85 1.57 13.29
N GLY A 84 -11.92 1.11 14.15
CA GLY A 84 -12.21 0.85 15.56
C GLY A 84 -12.51 2.11 16.38
N GLN A 85 -11.84 3.22 16.07
CA GLN A 85 -12.07 4.52 16.74
C GLN A 85 -13.41 5.16 16.34
N ARG A 86 -13.82 5.04 15.07
CA ARG A 86 -15.06 5.63 14.55
C ARG A 86 -16.30 4.80 14.88
N ALA A 87 -16.13 3.53 15.24
CA ALA A 87 -17.22 2.65 15.64
C ALA A 87 -17.79 3.06 17.03
N LYS A 88 -19.00 3.62 17.04
CA LYS A 88 -19.75 4.00 18.25
C LYS A 88 -20.27 2.80 19.07
N GLY A 89 -20.25 1.61 18.47
CA GLY A 89 -20.66 0.32 19.03
C GLY A 89 -20.26 -0.80 18.05
N ALA A 90 -20.44 -2.06 18.41
CA ALA A 90 -20.20 -3.20 17.51
C ALA A 90 -18.79 -3.19 16.84
N LYS A 91 -17.75 -2.87 17.62
CA LYS A 91 -16.36 -2.70 17.13
C LYS A 91 -15.84 -3.94 16.40
N ALA A 92 -16.20 -5.13 16.90
CA ALA A 92 -15.81 -6.40 16.27
C ALA A 92 -16.42 -6.54 14.86
N GLN A 93 -17.70 -6.18 14.69
CA GLN A 93 -18.39 -6.20 13.40
C GLN A 93 -17.82 -5.15 12.44
N ALA A 94 -17.49 -3.96 12.93
CA ALA A 94 -16.85 -2.92 12.11
C ALA A 94 -15.47 -3.37 11.59
N ALA A 95 -14.65 -3.97 12.46
CA ALA A 95 -13.37 -4.55 12.07
C ALA A 95 -13.53 -5.72 11.08
N ALA A 96 -14.52 -6.59 11.28
CA ALA A 96 -14.83 -7.67 10.36
C ALA A 96 -15.25 -7.15 8.98
N LEU A 97 -16.05 -6.08 8.92
CA LEU A 97 -16.45 -5.46 7.65
C LEU A 97 -15.25 -4.83 6.92
N TYR A 98 -14.34 -4.18 7.67
CA TYR A 98 -13.10 -3.67 7.11
C TYR A 98 -12.24 -4.80 6.51
N LEU A 99 -12.07 -5.91 7.22
CA LEU A 99 -11.33 -7.06 6.73
C LEU A 99 -12.01 -7.70 5.51
N CYS A 100 -13.34 -7.82 5.54
CA CYS A 100 -14.12 -8.30 4.40
C CYS A 100 -13.87 -7.43 3.16
N ALA A 101 -13.99 -6.11 3.30
CA ALA A 101 -13.71 -5.16 2.22
C ALA A 101 -12.25 -5.22 1.76
N TYR A 102 -11.31 -5.38 2.69
CA TYR A 102 -9.89 -5.52 2.39
C TYR A 102 -9.60 -6.76 1.54
N TYR A 103 -10.13 -7.93 1.91
CA TYR A 103 -9.91 -9.17 1.17
C TYR A 103 -10.68 -9.19 -0.16
N LEU A 104 -11.92 -8.71 -0.17
CA LEU A 104 -12.70 -8.60 -1.40
C LEU A 104 -12.01 -7.66 -2.41
N GLY A 105 -11.61 -6.48 -1.95
CA GLY A 105 -10.88 -5.51 -2.78
C GLY A 105 -9.54 -6.06 -3.26
N SER A 106 -8.80 -6.75 -2.40
CA SER A 106 -7.53 -7.40 -2.79
C SER A 106 -7.73 -8.49 -3.83
N GLY A 107 -8.81 -9.28 -3.74
CA GLY A 107 -9.15 -10.29 -4.74
C GLY A 107 -9.51 -9.67 -6.09
N VAL A 108 -10.41 -8.68 -6.10
CA VAL A 108 -10.85 -8.01 -7.33
C VAL A 108 -9.70 -7.25 -8.01
N LEU A 109 -8.97 -6.42 -7.26
CA LEU A 109 -7.84 -5.65 -7.79
C LEU A 109 -6.65 -6.56 -8.12
N GLY A 110 -6.44 -7.65 -7.38
CA GLY A 110 -5.41 -8.64 -7.70
C GLY A 110 -5.68 -9.34 -9.02
N TYR A 111 -6.91 -9.80 -9.25
CA TYR A 111 -7.32 -10.39 -10.53
C TYR A 111 -7.22 -9.39 -11.69
N ALA A 112 -7.79 -8.18 -11.51
CA ALA A 112 -7.72 -7.13 -12.52
C ALA A 112 -6.27 -6.70 -12.81
N GLY A 113 -5.42 -6.63 -11.79
CA GLY A 113 -3.99 -6.35 -11.93
C GLY A 113 -3.25 -7.44 -12.70
N GLY A 114 -3.57 -8.71 -12.45
CA GLY A 114 -3.07 -9.84 -13.25
C GLY A 114 -3.45 -9.71 -14.73
N ALA A 115 -4.72 -9.42 -15.03
CA ALA A 115 -5.18 -9.20 -16.40
C ALA A 115 -4.49 -7.99 -17.07
N LEU A 116 -4.31 -6.89 -16.35
CA LEU A 116 -3.57 -5.71 -16.86
C LEU A 116 -2.12 -6.07 -17.19
N TRP A 117 -1.46 -6.84 -16.33
CA TRP A 117 -0.09 -7.29 -16.56
C TRP A 117 0.00 -8.21 -17.78
N GLU A 118 -0.87 -9.20 -17.89
CA GLU A 118 -0.85 -10.17 -18.98
C GLU A 118 -1.13 -9.53 -20.35
N HIS A 119 -2.07 -8.58 -20.42
CA HIS A 119 -2.49 -7.99 -21.70
C HIS A 119 -1.77 -6.69 -22.06
N LEU A 120 -1.38 -5.87 -21.07
CA LEU A 120 -0.86 -4.52 -21.27
C LEU A 120 0.53 -4.30 -20.65
N GLY A 121 1.07 -5.30 -19.94
CA GLY A 121 2.42 -5.29 -19.39
C GLY A 121 2.60 -4.46 -18.12
N TRP A 122 3.86 -4.27 -17.74
CA TRP A 122 4.26 -3.68 -16.45
C TRP A 122 3.75 -2.28 -16.22
N LEU A 123 3.96 -1.39 -17.20
CA LEU A 123 3.66 0.02 -17.03
C LEU A 123 2.15 0.26 -16.88
N ALA A 124 1.33 -0.53 -17.57
CA ALA A 124 -0.13 -0.48 -17.42
C ALA A 124 -0.57 -0.93 -16.03
N LEU A 125 0.03 -1.99 -15.47
CA LEU A 125 -0.21 -2.40 -14.09
C LEU A 125 0.16 -1.28 -13.11
N LEU A 126 1.35 -0.70 -13.24
CA LEU A 126 1.81 0.40 -12.38
C LEU A 126 0.88 1.62 -12.47
N ALA A 127 0.42 1.97 -13.67
CA ALA A 127 -0.53 3.06 -13.87
C ALA A 127 -1.89 2.76 -13.22
N GLY A 128 -2.38 1.52 -13.32
CA GLY A 128 -3.63 1.08 -12.67
C GLY A 128 -3.54 1.17 -11.15
N VAL A 129 -2.42 0.72 -10.57
CA VAL A 129 -2.16 0.82 -9.13
C VAL A 129 -2.08 2.29 -8.68
N ALA A 130 -1.36 3.14 -9.42
CA ALA A 130 -1.29 4.57 -9.13
C ALA A 130 -2.67 5.25 -9.21
N CYS A 131 -3.50 4.89 -10.20
CA CYS A 131 -4.86 5.39 -10.33
C CYS A 131 -5.71 5.04 -9.10
N CYS A 132 -5.64 3.79 -8.62
CA CYS A 132 -6.33 3.38 -7.40
C CYS A 132 -5.87 4.21 -6.19
N MET A 133 -4.56 4.43 -6.04
CA MET A 133 -4.00 5.26 -4.97
C MET A 133 -4.49 6.71 -5.02
N LEU A 134 -4.60 7.30 -6.21
CA LEU A 134 -5.12 8.65 -6.40
C LEU A 134 -6.61 8.75 -6.04
N ILE A 135 -7.41 7.75 -6.42
CA ILE A 135 -8.83 7.66 -6.02
C ILE A 135 -8.93 7.63 -4.49
N VAL A 136 -8.13 6.79 -3.83
CA VAL A 136 -8.10 6.73 -2.36
C VAL A 136 -7.68 8.08 -1.77
N ALA A 137 -6.67 8.76 -2.33
CA ALA A 137 -6.24 10.08 -1.86
C ALA A 137 -7.37 11.12 -1.94
N VAL A 138 -8.18 11.09 -3.00
CA VAL A 138 -9.35 11.96 -3.15
C VAL A 138 -10.43 11.61 -2.13
N CYS A 139 -10.72 10.32 -1.92
CA CYS A 139 -11.70 9.87 -0.92
C CYS A 139 -11.28 10.26 0.51
N VAL A 140 -10.00 10.12 0.85
CA VAL A 140 -9.44 10.45 2.17
C VAL A 140 -9.48 11.96 2.46
N ARG A 141 -9.54 12.83 1.45
CA ARG A 141 -9.73 14.27 1.67
C ARG A 141 -11.06 14.61 2.35
N ARG A 142 -12.03 13.69 2.32
CA ARG A 142 -13.36 13.83 2.95
C ARG A 142 -13.42 13.22 4.36
N TRP A 143 -12.31 12.71 4.89
CA TRP A 143 -12.21 12.16 6.26
C TRP A 143 -12.18 13.23 7.34
#